data_AF-A0A661KPT8-F1
#
_entry.id   AF-A0A661KPT8-F1
#
_cell.length_a   1.000
_cell.length_b   1.000
_cell.length_c   1.000
_cell.angle_alpha   90.00
_cell.angle_beta   90.00
_cell.angle_gamma   90.00
#
_symmetry.space_group_name_H-M   'P 1'
#
loop_
_entity.id
_entity.type
_entity.pdbx_description
1 polymer ?
#
loop_
_entity_poly.entity_id
_entity_poly.type
_entity_poly.pdbx_seq_one_letter_code
_entity_poly.pdbx_strand_id
1 'polypeptide(L)' 'MKDKRIVLIGVNHKTAPVELRERLAATDNDEILRRLTELPSVNEAFFLSTCNRVEIITTTEDE' A
#
# COMPACT_ATOMS: atom_id res chain seq x y z
N MET A 1 21.90 6.23 -12.49
CA MET A 1 20.45 6.11 -12.23
C MET A 1 20.32 5.24 -10.99
N LYS A 2 19.62 5.72 -9.94
CA LYS A 2 19.32 4.87 -8.78
C LYS A 2 18.36 3.76 -9.23
N ASP A 3 18.56 2.54 -8.72
CA ASP A 3 17.69 1.41 -9.05
C ASP A 3 16.34 1.60 -8.36
N LYS A 4 15.28 1.78 -9.16
CA LYS A 4 13.90 1.88 -8.68
C LYS A 4 13.33 0.48 -8.52
N ARG A 5 12.79 0.19 -7.33
CA ARG A 5 12.08 -1.06 -7.01
C ARG A 5 10.60 -0.78 -6.79
N ILE A 6 9.76 -1.70 -7.25
CA ILE A 6 8.32 -1.70 -6.95
C ILE A 6 8.10 -2.67 -5.80
N VAL A 7 7.50 -2.19 -4.72
CA VAL A 7 7.17 -2.97 -3.54
C VAL A 7 5.66 -3.05 -3.41
N LEU A 8 5.14 -4.26 -3.21
CA LEU A 8 3.74 -4.50 -2.88
C LEU A 8 3.66 -5.01 -1.44
N ILE A 9 2.84 -4.35 -0.63
CA ILE A 9 2.62 -4.69 0.77
C ILE A 9 1.11 -4.78 1.00
N GLY A 10 0.63 -5.89 1.54
CA GLY A 10 -0.80 -6.01 1.85
C GLY A 10 -1.27 -7.44 2.00
N VAL A 11 -2.59 -7.60 2.00
CA VAL A 11 -3.27 -8.88 2.16
C VAL A 11 -4.36 -9.07 1.12
N ASN A 12 -4.67 -10.34 0.82
CA ASN A 12 -5.77 -10.69 -0.07
C ASN A 12 -6.58 -11.87 0.47
N HIS A 13 -7.68 -12.21 -0.19
CA HIS A 13 -8.59 -13.29 0.21
C HIS A 13 -7.95 -14.68 0.32
N LYS A 14 -6.77 -14.91 -0.26
CA LYS A 14 -6.03 -16.17 -0.13
C LYS A 14 -5.21 -16.24 1.17
N THR A 15 -4.83 -15.09 1.71
CA THR A 15 -3.90 -14.98 2.86
C THR A 15 -4.55 -14.42 4.11
N ALA A 16 -5.71 -13.79 4.00
CA ALA A 16 -6.41 -13.16 5.11
C ALA A 16 -7.93 -13.37 5.03
N PRO A 17 -8.57 -13.69 6.18
CA PRO A 17 -10.02 -13.79 6.27
C PRO A 17 -10.69 -12.41 6.06
N VAL A 18 -11.99 -12.41 5.81
CA VAL A 18 -12.72 -11.17 5.44
C VAL A 18 -12.69 -10.13 6.56
N GLU A 19 -12.81 -10.57 7.81
CA GLU A 19 -12.84 -9.72 9.00
C GLU A 19 -11.52 -8.94 9.17
N LEU A 20 -10.39 -9.55 8.81
CA LEU A 20 -9.09 -8.87 8.83
C LEU A 20 -9.00 -7.82 7.71
N ARG A 21 -9.52 -8.14 6.53
CA ARG A 21 -9.48 -7.21 5.38
C ARG A 21 -10.41 -6.02 5.58
N GLU A 22 -11.57 -6.22 6.19
CA GLU A 22 -12.49 -5.13 6.56
C GLU A 22 -11.86 -4.17 7.58
N ARG A 23 -11.07 -4.69 8.54
CA ARG A 23 -10.32 -3.85 9.50
C ARG A 23 -9.20 -3.03 8.86
N LEU A 24 -8.67 -3.47 7.72
CA LEU A 24 -7.61 -2.79 6.98
C LEU A 24 -8.16 -1.87 5.88
N ALA A 25 -9.40 -2.09 5.45
CA ALA A 25 -10.06 -1.24 4.49
C ALA A 25 -10.18 0.18 5.06
N ALA A 26 -9.79 1.17 4.27
CA ALA A 26 -9.86 2.57 4.67
C ALA A 26 -11.05 3.28 4.02
N THR A 27 -11.59 4.25 4.75
CA THR A 27 -12.61 5.19 4.25
C THR A 27 -12.00 6.48 3.69
N ASP A 28 -10.80 6.84 4.12
CA ASP A 28 -10.08 8.04 3.68
C ASP A 28 -8.75 7.64 3.04
N ASN A 29 -8.74 7.62 1.70
CA ASN A 29 -7.57 7.25 0.92
C ASN A 29 -6.53 8.38 0.86
N ASP A 30 -6.96 9.63 0.99
CA ASP A 30 -6.07 10.80 0.79
C ASP A 30 -5.08 10.93 1.95
N GLU A 31 -5.55 10.74 3.19
CA GLU A 31 -4.67 10.76 4.36
C GLU A 31 -3.63 9.62 4.33
N ILE A 32 -4.02 8.43 3.87
CA ILE A 32 -3.12 7.28 3.75
C ILE A 32 -2.03 7.58 2.71
N LEU A 33 -2.44 8.05 1.53
CA LEU A 33 -1.50 8.37 0.46
C LEU A 33 -0.55 9.49 0.88
N ARG A 34 -1.07 10.53 1.55
CA ARG A 34 -0.25 11.62 2.11
C ARG A 34 0.84 11.09 3.04
N ARG A 35 0.46 10.28 4.04
CA ARG A 35 1.43 9.68 4.99
C ARG A 35 2.45 8.79 4.30
N LEU A 36 2.05 8.02 3.29
CA LEU A 36 2.97 7.17 2.54
C LEU A 36 3.99 8.01 1.77
N THR A 37 3.56 9.10 1.12
CA THR A 37 4.45 10.00 0.38
C THR A 37 5.33 10.89 1.25
N GLU A 38 5.01 11.03 2.54
CA GLU A 38 5.88 11.71 3.52
C GLU A 38 7.08 10.84 3.94
N LEU A 39 7.08 9.54 3.63
CA LEU A 39 8.21 8.65 3.91
C LEU A 39 9.36 8.91 2.92
N PRO A 40 10.59 9.21 3.39
CA PRO A 40 11.71 9.57 2.51
C PRO A 40 12.08 8.52 1.45
N SER A 41 11.78 7.25 1.71
CA SER A 41 12.08 6.13 0.82
C SER A 41 10.96 5.85 -0.21
N VAL A 42 9.83 6.53 -0.12
CA VAL A 42 8.66 6.34 -0.99
C VAL A 42 8.59 7.48 -1.99
N ASN A 43 8.70 7.15 -3.27
CA ASN A 43 8.60 8.13 -4.35
C ASN A 43 7.16 8.28 -4.85
N GLU A 44 6.47 7.16 -5.02
CA GLU A 44 5.09 7.08 -5.48
C GLU A 44 4.35 6.03 -4.66
N ALA A 45 3.06 6.24 -4.43
CA ALA A 45 2.21 5.32 -3.69
C ALA A 45 0.85 5.17 -4.38
N PHE A 46 0.36 3.93 -4.41
CA PHE A 46 -0.96 3.57 -4.88
C PHE A 46 -1.61 2.66 -3.84
N PHE A 47 -2.78 3.04 -3.36
CA PHE A 47 -3.55 2.29 -2.38
C PHE A 47 -4.74 1.60 -3.06
N LEU A 48 -4.80 0.28 -2.96
CA LEU A 48 -5.83 -0.56 -3.55
C LEU A 48 -6.63 -1.27 -2.46
N SER A 49 -7.83 -0.79 -2.19
CA SER A 49 -8.76 -1.39 -1.24
C SER A 49 -10.03 -1.86 -1.96
N THR A 50 -10.32 -3.15 -1.88
CA THR A 50 -11.52 -3.78 -2.45
C THR A 50 -12.03 -4.87 -1.51
N CYS A 51 -13.17 -5.48 -1.85
CA CYS A 51 -13.69 -6.63 -1.11
C CYS A 51 -12.80 -7.88 -1.15
N ASN A 52 -11.74 -7.93 -1.96
CA ASN A 52 -10.87 -9.11 -2.13
C ASN A 52 -9.42 -8.89 -1.68
N ARG A 53 -9.01 -7.64 -1.46
CA ARG A 53 -7.62 -7.25 -1.11
C ARG A 53 -7.55 -5.85 -0.53
N VAL A 54 -6.53 -5.64 0.29
CA VAL A 54 -6.09 -4.32 0.75
C VAL A 54 -4.57 -4.28 0.61
N GLU A 55 -4.09 -3.49 -0.33
CA GLU A 55 -2.68 -3.49 -0.78
C GLU A 55 -2.19 -2.06 -1.00
N ILE A 56 -0.93 -1.82 -0.65
CA ILE A 56 -0.14 -0.63 -0.99
C ILE A 56 0.90 -1.05 -2.00
N ILE A 57 0.97 -0.34 -3.11
CA ILE A 57 2.00 -0.50 -4.14
C ILE A 57 2.80 0.78 -4.15
N THR A 58 4.11 0.69 -4.02
CA THR A 58 4.99 1.86 -3.92
C THR A 58 6.28 1.67 -4.69
N THR A 59 6.86 2.78 -5.14
CA THR A 59 8.22 2.80 -5.70
C THR A 59 9.21 3.30 -4.65
N THR A 60 10.31 2.57 -4.50
CA THR A 60 11.40 2.90 -3.58
C THR A 60 12.74 2.91 -4.32
N GLU A 61 13.69 3.69 -3.84
CA GLU A 61 15.08 3.67 -4.32
C GLU A 61 15.99 3.09 -3.22
N ASP A 62 17.00 2.31 -3.61
CA ASP A 62 18.12 1.99 -2.71
C ASP A 62 18.99 3.25 -2.51
N GLU A 63 19.50 3.45 -1.29
CA GLU A 63 20.48 4.52 -1.00
C GLU A 63 21.81 4.30 -1.73
#